data_AF-A0A9E2W4S3-F1
#
_entry.id   AF-A0A9E2W4S3-F1
#
_cell.length_a   1.000
_cell.length_b   1.000
_cell.length_c   1.000
_cell.angle_alpha   90.00
_cell.angle_beta   90.00
_cell.angle_gamma   90.00
#
_symmetry.space_group_name_H-M   'P 1'
#
loop_
_entity.id
_entity.type
_entity.pdbx_description
1 polymer ?
#
loop_
_entity_poly.entity_id
_entity_poly.type
_entity_poly.pdbx_seq_one_letter_code
_entity_poly.pdbx_strand_id
1 'polypeptide(L)'
;MSYLRNCEPSLRRTWLPLCRSDEAGDSPVSRRLMGDDWAIWRDSSGRVRVFLDQCPHRRAPLTTGWCEGDRIRCGYHGWMFDGEGTCVEIPALGEGAAIPPRARLTAPAEVVESHHMIY
;
A
#
# COMPACT_ATOMS: atom_id res chain seq x y z
N MET A 1 -17.62 -13.27 27.65
CA MET A 1 -17.72 -12.05 26.82
C MET A 1 -16.67 -12.16 25.74
N SER A 2 -17.03 -12.27 24.45
CA SER A 2 -16.02 -12.25 23.38
C SER A 2 -15.71 -10.80 23.03
N TYR A 3 -14.43 -10.47 22.93
CA TYR A 3 -13.97 -9.17 22.49
C TYR A 3 -13.72 -9.21 20.99
N LEU A 4 -14.13 -8.17 20.27
CA LEU A 4 -13.75 -7.99 18.88
C LEU A 4 -12.22 -7.85 18.81
N ARG A 5 -11.60 -8.59 17.89
CA ARG A 5 -10.16 -8.51 17.61
C ARG A 5 -9.93 -7.83 16.28
N ASN A 6 -8.72 -7.32 16.06
CA ASN A 6 -8.26 -6.76 14.77
C ASN A 6 -8.05 -7.83 13.67
N CYS A 7 -8.90 -8.85 13.66
CA CYS A 7 -8.99 -9.93 12.70
C CYS A 7 -10.40 -10.53 12.65
N GLU A 8 -11.37 -9.92 13.34
CA GLU A 8 -12.72 -10.45 13.46
C GLU A 8 -13.44 -10.41 12.09
N PRO A 9 -13.83 -11.55 11.51
CA PRO A 9 -14.36 -11.58 10.14
C PRO A 9 -15.57 -10.68 9.90
N SER A 10 -16.40 -10.45 10.93
CA SER A 10 -17.59 -9.60 10.85
C SER A 10 -17.26 -8.12 10.56
N LEU A 11 -16.02 -7.68 10.83
CA LEU A 11 -15.56 -6.31 10.58
C LEU A 11 -15.03 -6.08 9.15
N ARG A 12 -14.90 -7.13 8.32
CA ARG A 12 -14.31 -7.00 6.96
C ARG A 12 -15.14 -6.17 5.96
N ARG A 13 -16.37 -5.82 6.31
CA ARG A 13 -17.31 -5.07 5.44
C ARG A 13 -17.74 -3.75 6.07
N THR A 14 -16.87 -3.15 6.87
CA THR A 14 -17.11 -1.86 7.53
C THR A 14 -15.90 -0.95 7.33
N TRP A 15 -16.13 0.36 7.37
CA TRP A 15 -15.06 1.35 7.49
C TRP A 15 -14.34 1.18 8.83
N LEU A 16 -13.03 0.96 8.79
CA LEU A 16 -12.21 0.81 9.98
C LEU A 16 -11.08 1.82 9.93
N PRO A 17 -10.80 2.56 11.01
CA PRO A 17 -9.69 3.49 11.02
C PRO A 17 -8.36 2.73 10.88
N LEU A 18 -7.56 3.11 9.89
CA LEU A 18 -6.24 2.56 9.64
C LEU A 18 -5.16 3.33 10.41
N CYS A 19 -5.13 4.66 10.27
CA CYS A 19 -4.19 5.55 10.96
C CYS A 19 -4.65 7.01 10.92
N ARG A 20 -3.91 7.89 11.62
CA ARG A 20 -4.09 9.34 11.52
C ARG A 20 -3.59 9.83 10.17
N SER A 21 -4.28 10.83 9.63
CA SER A 21 -3.98 11.47 8.35
C SER A 21 -2.53 12.01 8.27
N ASP A 22 -2.01 12.53 9.37
CA ASP A 22 -0.66 13.10 9.47
C ASP A 22 0.46 12.06 9.59
N GLU A 23 0.12 10.78 9.73
CA GLU A 23 1.09 9.68 9.65
C GLU A 23 1.46 9.35 8.19
N ALA A 24 0.60 9.73 7.23
CA ALA A 24 0.84 9.54 5.80
C ALA A 24 1.57 10.75 5.20
N GLY A 25 2.88 10.60 5.03
CA GLY A 25 3.76 11.56 4.35
C GLY A 25 4.25 11.05 2.98
N ASP A 26 5.32 11.66 2.49
CA ASP A 26 6.02 11.25 1.26
C ASP A 26 6.80 9.94 1.41
N SER A 27 7.14 9.57 2.65
CA SER A 27 7.80 8.31 3.00
C SER A 27 6.75 7.25 3.38
N PRO A 28 6.84 6.02 2.82
CA PRO A 28 5.84 5.00 3.09
C PRO A 28 5.92 4.49 4.53
N VAL A 29 4.78 4.36 5.19
CA VAL A 29 4.64 3.80 6.54
C VAL A 29 3.79 2.54 6.55
N SER A 30 4.06 1.64 7.50
CA SER A 30 3.31 0.38 7.66
C SER A 30 2.34 0.45 8.83
N ARG A 31 1.08 0.06 8.65
CA ARG A 31 0.08 -0.04 9.72
C ARG A 31 -0.71 -1.33 9.62
N ARG A 32 -1.03 -1.92 10.77
CA ARG A 32 -1.67 -3.24 10.83
C ARG A 32 -3.18 -3.15 11.05
N LEU A 33 -3.96 -3.68 10.12
CA LEU A 33 -5.41 -3.70 10.17
C LEU A 33 -5.94 -5.02 9.60
N MET A 34 -6.88 -5.65 10.30
CA MET A 34 -7.52 -6.90 9.92
C MET A 34 -6.57 -8.10 9.73
N GLY A 35 -5.44 -8.08 10.44
CA GLY A 35 -4.39 -9.10 10.42
C GLY A 35 -3.29 -8.84 9.39
N ASP A 36 -3.53 -7.90 8.48
CA ASP A 36 -2.64 -7.55 7.37
C ASP A 36 -1.89 -6.25 7.65
N ASP A 37 -0.66 -6.14 7.14
CA ASP A 37 0.12 -4.91 7.16
C ASP A 37 -0.15 -4.12 5.87
N TRP A 38 -0.36 -2.81 6.00
CA TRP A 38 -0.72 -1.91 4.91
C TRP A 38 0.35 -0.83 4.75
N ALA A 39 0.85 -0.68 3.52
CA ALA A 39 1.75 0.39 3.11
C ALA A 39 0.93 1.64 2.77
N ILE A 40 1.30 2.77 3.37
CA ILE A 40 0.56 4.03 3.29
C ILE A 40 1.53 5.14 2.93
N TRP A 41 1.22 5.93 1.92
CA TRP A 41 1.95 7.16 1.60
C TRP A 41 1.01 8.20 0.99
N ARG A 42 1.49 9.43 0.86
CA ARG A 42 0.77 10.54 0.24
C ARG A 42 1.48 10.95 -1.04
N ASP A 43 0.73 11.03 -2.13
CA ASP A 43 1.26 11.49 -3.40
C ASP A 43 1.29 13.03 -3.48
N SER A 44 1.91 13.55 -4.53
CA SER A 44 2.09 14.99 -4.77
C SER A 44 0.78 15.76 -4.96
N SER A 45 -0.32 15.07 -5.28
CA SER A 45 -1.67 15.66 -5.34
C SER A 45 -2.35 15.75 -3.96
N GLY A 46 -1.70 15.22 -2.92
CA GLY A 46 -2.24 15.12 -1.57
C GLY A 46 -3.10 13.87 -1.36
N ARG A 47 -3.26 13.00 -2.37
CA ARG A 47 -4.08 11.78 -2.25
C ARG A 47 -3.30 10.70 -1.48
N VAL A 48 -3.96 10.10 -0.50
CA VAL A 48 -3.43 8.95 0.24
C VAL A 48 -3.51 7.69 -0.62
N ARG A 49 -2.42 6.95 -0.66
CA ARG A 49 -2.28 5.66 -1.32
C ARG A 49 -2.15 4.58 -0.26
N VAL A 50 -2.94 3.52 -0.38
CA VAL A 50 -2.97 2.40 0.56
C VAL A 50 -2.97 1.10 -0.21
N PHE A 51 -2.03 0.22 0.10
CA PHE A 51 -1.94 -1.13 -0.46
C PHE A 51 -1.47 -2.11 0.62
N LEU A 52 -1.69 -3.40 0.43
CA LEU A 52 -1.01 -4.40 1.26
C LEU A 52 0.50 -4.15 1.19
N ASP A 53 1.17 -4.20 2.34
CA ASP A 53 2.61 -4.01 2.48
C ASP A 53 3.37 -5.25 2.00
N GLN A 54 3.14 -5.61 0.74
CA GLN A 54 3.57 -6.86 0.15
C GLN A 54 3.81 -6.69 -1.34
N CYS A 55 5.08 -6.72 -1.75
CA CYS A 55 5.44 -6.77 -3.16
C CYS A 55 4.97 -8.11 -3.79
N PRO A 56 4.24 -8.10 -4.92
CA PRO A 56 3.72 -9.31 -5.57
C PRO A 56 4.82 -10.26 -6.09
N HIS A 57 6.06 -9.79 -6.20
CA HIS A 57 7.18 -10.62 -6.63
C HIS A 57 7.56 -11.69 -5.59
N ARG A 58 7.96 -11.28 -4.38
CA ARG A 58 8.43 -12.18 -3.31
C ARG A 58 7.99 -11.75 -1.91
N ARG A 59 6.92 -10.98 -1.83
CA ARG A 59 6.28 -10.54 -0.59
C ARG A 59 7.14 -9.71 0.37
N ALA A 60 8.23 -9.12 -0.11
CA ALA A 60 8.94 -8.14 0.68
C ALA A 60 8.01 -6.96 0.99
N PRO A 61 8.08 -6.38 2.21
CA PRO A 61 7.37 -5.15 2.51
C PRO A 61 7.77 -4.05 1.53
N LEU A 62 6.79 -3.30 1.06
CA LEU A 62 7.00 -2.11 0.24
C LEU A 62 7.60 -0.97 1.07
N THR A 63 7.27 -0.93 2.36
CA THR A 63 7.74 0.09 3.31
C THR A 63 9.22 0.00 3.65
N THR A 64 9.92 -1.08 3.28
CA THR A 64 11.40 -1.12 3.31
C THR A 64 12.03 -0.44 2.08
N GLY A 65 11.21 0.03 1.15
CA GLY A 65 11.61 0.80 -0.03
C GLY A 65 11.41 2.31 0.16
N TRP A 66 11.11 3.01 -0.92
CA TRP A 66 10.90 4.46 -0.91
C TRP A 66 9.96 4.90 -2.03
N CYS A 67 9.42 6.12 -1.91
CA CYS A 67 8.66 6.76 -2.97
C CYS A 67 9.58 7.52 -3.93
N GLU A 68 9.38 7.33 -5.25
CA GLU A 68 10.02 8.09 -6.33
C GLU A 68 8.93 8.89 -7.06
N GLY A 69 8.74 10.14 -6.63
CA GLY A 69 7.53 10.90 -6.98
C GLY A 69 6.28 10.19 -6.44
N ASP A 70 5.27 10.00 -7.29
CA ASP A 70 3.99 9.37 -6.90
C ASP A 70 4.01 7.83 -6.98
N ARG A 71 5.20 7.24 -7.13
CA ARG A 71 5.41 5.80 -7.32
C ARG A 71 6.16 5.22 -6.14
N ILE A 72 5.95 3.95 -5.86
CA ILE A 72 6.68 3.23 -4.80
C ILE A 72 7.66 2.22 -5.40
N ARG A 73 8.92 2.27 -4.98
CA ARG A 73 9.94 1.30 -5.33
C ARG A 73 10.13 0.31 -4.19
N CYS A 74 9.97 -0.98 -4.47
CA CYS A 74 10.22 -2.04 -3.50
C CYS A 74 11.71 -2.14 -3.17
N GLY A 75 12.05 -2.10 -1.87
CA GLY A 75 13.44 -2.18 -1.40
C GLY A 75 14.16 -3.53 -1.62
N TYR A 76 13.47 -4.55 -2.15
CA TYR A 76 14.09 -5.86 -2.38
C TYR A 76 14.75 -5.98 -3.77
N HIS A 77 13.95 -5.95 -4.83
CA HIS A 77 14.43 -6.09 -6.22
C HIS A 77 14.11 -4.88 -7.09
N GLY A 78 13.72 -3.76 -6.47
CA GLY A 78 13.49 -2.50 -7.16
C GLY A 78 12.26 -2.47 -8.06
N TRP A 79 11.32 -3.41 -7.96
CA TRP A 79 10.06 -3.32 -8.71
C TRP A 79 9.35 -2.01 -8.32
N MET A 80 8.96 -1.24 -9.33
CA MET A 80 8.27 0.03 -9.13
C MET A 80 6.80 -0.10 -9.46
N PHE A 81 5.95 0.51 -8.65
CA PHE A 81 4.51 0.55 -8.82
C PHE A 81 4.01 2.00 -8.85
N ASP A 82 3.07 2.30 -9.74
CA ASP A 82 2.38 3.58 -9.77
C ASP A 82 1.36 3.75 -8.64
N GLY A 83 0.77 4.94 -8.51
CA GLY A 83 -0.24 5.23 -7.48
C GLY A 83 -1.52 4.39 -7.58
N GLU A 84 -1.77 3.71 -8.70
CA GLU A 84 -2.90 2.79 -8.90
C GLU A 84 -2.46 1.32 -8.71
N GLY A 85 -1.23 1.10 -8.25
CA GLY A 85 -0.65 -0.21 -7.93
C GLY A 85 -0.17 -1.00 -9.14
N THR A 86 -0.13 -0.40 -10.34
CA THR A 86 0.38 -1.08 -11.55
C THR A 86 1.90 -1.09 -11.52
N CYS A 87 2.51 -2.25 -11.73
CA CYS A 87 3.97 -2.29 -11.90
C CYS A 87 4.36 -1.60 -13.21
N VAL A 88 5.23 -0.60 -13.11
CA VAL A 88 5.68 0.21 -14.25
C VAL A 88 7.16 -0.01 -14.58
N GLU A 89 7.91 -0.67 -13.70
CA GLU A 89 9.32 -0.98 -13.92
C GLU A 89 9.70 -2.28 -13.19
N ILE A 90 10.39 -3.17 -13.90
CA ILE A 90 11.08 -4.33 -13.33
C ILE A 90 12.54 -4.23 -13.78
N PRO A 91 13.47 -3.78 -12.91
CA PRO A 91 14.86 -3.49 -13.31
C PRO A 91 15.56 -4.64 -14.03
N ALA A 92 15.31 -5.88 -13.58
CA ALA A 92 15.93 -7.08 -14.15
C ALA A 92 15.50 -7.40 -15.59
N LEU A 93 14.41 -6.81 -16.09
CA LEU A 93 13.94 -7.03 -17.47
C LEU A 93 14.52 -6.01 -18.46
N GLY A 94 15.13 -4.93 -17.97
CA GLY A 94 15.59 -3.81 -18.80
C GLY A 94 14.47 -2.85 -19.20
N GLU A 95 14.86 -1.75 -19.84
CA GLU A 95 13.96 -0.67 -20.23
C GLU A 95 12.99 -1.10 -21.35
N GLY A 96 11.73 -0.69 -21.26
CA GLY A 96 10.70 -0.97 -22.27
C GLY A 96 10.21 -2.43 -22.31
N ALA A 97 10.65 -3.28 -21.37
CA ALA A 97 10.21 -4.66 -21.31
C ALA A 97 8.71 -4.77 -20.99
N ALA A 98 8.07 -5.79 -21.57
CA ALA A 98 6.68 -6.09 -21.28
C ALA A 98 6.52 -6.59 -19.82
N ILE A 99 5.82 -5.82 -19.01
CA ILE A 99 5.53 -6.17 -17.62
C ILE A 99 4.29 -7.09 -17.59
N PRO A 100 4.33 -8.21 -16.86
CA PRO A 100 3.17 -9.09 -16.74
C PRO A 100 1.96 -8.33 -16.18
N PRO A 101 0.75 -8.47 -16.77
CA PRO A 101 -0.45 -7.74 -16.30
C PRO A 101 -0.83 -8.01 -14.84
N ARG A 102 -0.38 -9.14 -14.30
CA ARG A 102 -0.60 -9.56 -12.90
C ARG A 102 0.41 -8.96 -11.92
N ALA A 103 1.42 -8.23 -12.39
CA ALA A 103 2.33 -7.47 -11.55
C ALA A 103 1.63 -6.22 -11.01
N ARG A 104 0.74 -6.42 -10.03
CA ARG A 104 -0.07 -5.37 -9.42
C ARG A 104 -0.07 -5.50 -7.90
N LEU A 105 -0.09 -4.37 -7.21
CA LEU A 105 -0.32 -4.31 -5.77
C LEU A 105 -1.78 -4.65 -5.44
N THR A 106 -2.02 -5.16 -4.23
CA THR A 106 -3.37 -5.40 -3.72
C THR A 106 -3.84 -4.18 -2.94
N ALA A 107 -4.91 -3.55 -3.41
CA ALA A 107 -5.55 -2.40 -2.76
C ALA A 107 -6.70 -2.85 -1.84
N PRO A 108 -7.09 -2.04 -0.84
CA PRO A 108 -8.37 -2.21 -0.17
C PRO A 108 -9.53 -1.92 -1.15
N ALA A 109 -10.78 -2.18 -0.72
CA ALA A 109 -11.95 -1.89 -1.54
C ALA A 109 -12.07 -0.38 -1.83
N GLU A 110 -11.90 0.44 -0.79
CA GLU A 110 -11.89 1.90 -0.87
C GLU A 110 -10.96 2.47 0.20
N VAL A 111 -10.57 3.74 0.04
CA VAL A 111 -9.81 4.53 1.02
C VAL A 111 -10.50 5.87 1.17
N VAL A 112 -10.80 6.27 2.40
CA VAL A 112 -11.39 7.59 2.70
C VAL A 112 -10.55 8.31 3.75
N GLU A 113 -10.21 9.55 3.46
CA GLU A 113 -9.59 10.46 4.42
C GLU A 113 -10.65 11.43 4.93
N SER A 114 -10.89 11.41 6.25
CA SER A 114 -11.90 12.25 6.88
C SER A 114 -11.60 12.44 8.36
N HIS A 115 -11.95 13.59 8.94
CA HIS A 115 -11.78 13.86 10.38
C HIS A 115 -10.36 13.55 10.92
N HIS A 116 -9.31 13.89 10.16
CA HIS A 116 -7.91 13.61 10.47
C HIS A 116 -7.54 12.12 10.57
N MET A 117 -8.35 11.24 10.00
CA MET A 117 -8.14 9.79 9.96
C MET A 117 -8.21 9.27 8.52
N ILE A 118 -7.48 8.20 8.27
CA ILE A 118 -7.56 7.38 7.05
C ILE A 118 -8.33 6.11 7.41
N TYR A 119 -9.34 5.78 6.61
CA TYR A 119 -10.19 4.60 6.72
C TYR A 119 -10.08 3.73 5.49
#